data_AF-A0AAU3EDN4-F1
#
_entry.id   AF-A0AAU3EDN4-F1
#
_cell.length_a   1.000
_cell.length_b   1.000
_cell.length_c   1.000
_cell.angle_alpha   90.00
_cell.angle_beta   90.00
_cell.angle_gamma   90.00
#
_symmetry.space_group_name_H-M   'P 1'
#
loop_
_entity.id
_entity.type
_entity.pdbx_description
1 polymer ?
#
loop_
_entity_poly.entity_id
_entity_poly.type
_entity_poly.pdbx_seq_one_letter_code
_entity_poly.pdbx_strand_id
1 'polypeptide(L)'
;MTQTEQRAARTVPERRSVDGVVARMRALRSSWPAADGVAVFNNIYLTVTEEVGQRIEGRQFPDPRRATTLDVVFAERYLAAVGAVADGHRPPACWRPLFQYRHHPGVRPLQFALAGINAHIGHDLALAVIDACRLLGCEPAALEGDFHRVGQLLERLEERIREELMPGPDLLEIIDPLTHLIGSWSLERARDAAWSAARILWSLREQPVLAEEFREGMDASAGLVGRYLLTPLR
;
A
#
# COMPACT_ATOMS: atom_id res chain seq x y z
N MET A 1 -36.21 20.68 3.62
CA MET A 1 -34.94 20.09 4.08
C MET A 1 -35.03 18.60 3.86
N THR A 2 -34.48 18.15 2.74
CA THR A 2 -34.90 16.96 1.99
C THR A 2 -33.87 15.83 2.13
N GLN A 3 -34.33 14.58 2.17
CA GLN A 3 -33.54 13.34 2.28
C GLN A 3 -32.31 13.27 1.34
N THR A 4 -32.32 14.00 0.23
CA THR A 4 -31.23 14.10 -0.75
C THR A 4 -29.96 14.74 -0.17
N GLU A 5 -30.08 15.72 0.72
CA GLU A 5 -28.92 16.40 1.35
C GLU A 5 -28.26 15.51 2.42
N GLN A 6 -29.07 14.75 3.17
CA GLN A 6 -28.56 13.77 4.15
C GLN A 6 -27.88 12.56 3.48
N ARG A 7 -28.30 12.17 2.26
CA ARG A 7 -27.68 11.08 1.51
C ARG A 7 -26.32 11.50 0.92
N ALA A 8 -26.19 12.74 0.46
CA ALA A 8 -24.91 13.32 0.02
C ALA A 8 -23.93 13.56 1.18
N ALA A 9 -24.44 13.98 2.35
CA ALA A 9 -23.62 14.20 3.54
C ALA A 9 -23.23 12.90 4.29
N ARG A 10 -23.95 11.78 4.12
CA ARG A 10 -23.54 10.45 4.62
C ARG A 10 -22.51 9.76 3.71
N THR A 11 -22.61 9.94 2.40
CA THR A 11 -21.77 9.25 1.41
C THR A 11 -20.32 9.76 1.31
N VAL A 12 -20.02 10.95 1.83
CA VAL A 12 -18.66 11.50 1.88
C VAL A 12 -17.88 11.04 3.14
N PRO A 13 -18.42 11.09 4.37
CA PRO A 13 -17.76 10.55 5.56
C PRO A 13 -17.68 9.01 5.53
N GLU A 14 -18.69 8.30 5.00
CA GLU A 14 -18.59 6.85 4.78
C GLU A 14 -17.52 6.50 3.76
N ARG A 15 -17.23 7.35 2.78
CA ARG A 15 -16.13 7.13 1.82
C ARG A 15 -14.74 7.33 2.40
N ARG A 16 -14.61 8.05 3.52
CA ARG A 16 -13.34 8.37 4.18
C ARG A 16 -13.22 7.67 5.54
N SER A 17 -13.83 6.50 5.67
CA SER A 17 -13.64 5.60 6.81
C SER A 17 -12.91 4.33 6.36
N VAL A 18 -12.39 3.58 7.33
CA VAL A 18 -11.81 2.25 7.08
C VAL A 18 -12.84 1.35 6.39
N ASP A 19 -14.10 1.35 6.86
CA ASP A 19 -15.19 0.59 6.23
C ASP A 19 -15.44 0.99 4.77
N GLY A 20 -15.38 2.29 4.46
CA GLY A 20 -15.55 2.80 3.10
C GLY A 20 -14.48 2.31 2.14
N VAL A 21 -13.24 2.34 2.61
CA VAL A 21 -12.07 1.82 1.89
C VAL A 21 -12.21 0.31 1.67
N VAL A 22 -12.53 -0.45 2.74
CA VAL A 22 -12.74 -1.90 2.69
C VAL A 22 -13.85 -2.26 1.71
N ALA A 23 -14.98 -1.54 1.73
CA ALA A 23 -16.08 -1.76 0.80
C ALA A 23 -15.65 -1.58 -0.67
N ARG A 24 -14.84 -0.55 -0.96
CA ARG A 24 -14.31 -0.31 -2.31
C ARG A 24 -13.32 -1.40 -2.73
N MET A 25 -12.42 -1.83 -1.86
CA MET A 25 -11.49 -2.94 -2.14
C MET A 25 -12.22 -4.26 -2.38
N ARG A 26 -13.31 -4.55 -1.65
CA ARG A 26 -14.16 -5.72 -1.88
C ARG A 26 -14.90 -5.64 -3.22
N ALA A 27 -15.36 -4.45 -3.61
CA ALA A 27 -15.96 -4.23 -4.93
C ALA A 27 -14.93 -4.47 -6.06
N LEU A 28 -13.70 -3.95 -5.91
CA LEU A 28 -12.60 -4.19 -6.84
C LEU A 28 -12.26 -5.68 -6.95
N ARG A 29 -12.11 -6.38 -5.81
CA ARG A 29 -11.91 -7.83 -5.75
C ARG A 29 -12.96 -8.60 -6.55
N SER A 30 -14.22 -8.17 -6.49
CA SER A 30 -15.32 -8.83 -7.18
C SER A 30 -15.34 -8.53 -8.70
N SER A 31 -14.62 -7.50 -9.15
CA SER A 31 -14.59 -7.05 -10.54
C SER A 31 -13.45 -7.64 -11.38
N TRP A 32 -12.43 -8.22 -10.74
CA TRP A 32 -11.25 -8.73 -11.42
C TRP A 32 -11.11 -10.25 -11.28
N PRO A 33 -10.59 -10.95 -12.30
CA PRO A 33 -10.20 -12.35 -12.16
C PRO A 33 -9.19 -12.56 -11.04
N ALA A 34 -9.27 -13.69 -10.33
CA ALA A 34 -8.34 -13.98 -9.22
C ALA A 34 -6.86 -14.02 -9.65
N ALA A 35 -6.58 -14.34 -10.92
CA ALA A 35 -5.24 -14.36 -11.50
C ALA A 35 -4.71 -12.98 -11.92
N ASP A 36 -5.52 -11.93 -11.86
CA ASP A 36 -5.07 -10.55 -12.11
C ASP A 36 -4.07 -10.12 -11.03
N GLY A 37 -2.90 -9.67 -11.43
CA GLY A 37 -1.85 -9.25 -10.50
C GLY A 37 -2.27 -8.11 -9.56
N VAL A 38 -3.11 -7.19 -10.02
CA VAL A 38 -3.69 -6.14 -9.18
C VAL A 38 -4.67 -6.75 -8.18
N ALA A 39 -5.44 -7.77 -8.57
CA ALA A 39 -6.35 -8.47 -7.66
C ALA A 39 -5.58 -9.24 -6.57
N VAL A 40 -4.42 -9.84 -6.91
CA VAL A 40 -3.55 -10.50 -5.92
C VAL A 40 -3.11 -9.51 -4.84
N PHE A 41 -2.57 -8.35 -5.23
CA PHE A 41 -2.18 -7.33 -4.26
C PHE A 41 -3.40 -6.75 -3.50
N ASN A 42 -4.51 -6.47 -4.18
CA ASN A 42 -5.74 -5.96 -3.55
C ASN A 42 -6.24 -6.90 -2.44
N ASN A 43 -6.18 -8.22 -2.65
CA ASN A 43 -6.63 -9.19 -1.66
C ASN A 43 -5.76 -9.18 -0.39
N ILE A 44 -4.44 -9.12 -0.58
CA ILE A 44 -3.48 -8.99 0.51
C ILE A 44 -3.74 -7.71 1.28
N TYR A 45 -3.85 -6.58 0.57
CA TYR A 45 -4.02 -5.29 1.21
C TYR A 45 -5.38 -5.16 1.91
N LEU A 46 -6.46 -5.69 1.31
CA LEU A 46 -7.77 -5.78 1.94
C LEU A 46 -7.71 -6.50 3.30
N THR A 47 -6.97 -7.61 3.39
CA THR A 47 -6.81 -8.31 4.68
C THR A 47 -6.12 -7.42 5.71
N VAL A 48 -5.05 -6.69 5.35
CA VAL A 48 -4.40 -5.73 6.26
C VAL A 48 -5.40 -4.69 6.75
N THR A 49 -6.11 -4.04 5.84
CA THR A 49 -7.02 -2.94 6.16
C THR A 49 -8.17 -3.41 7.06
N GLU A 50 -8.69 -4.62 6.83
CA GLU A 50 -9.70 -5.23 7.72
C GLU A 50 -9.14 -5.50 9.13
N GLU A 51 -7.91 -6.01 9.25
CA GLU A 51 -7.27 -6.22 10.56
C GLU A 51 -6.97 -4.91 11.30
N VAL A 52 -6.54 -3.88 10.58
CA VAL A 52 -6.34 -2.54 11.14
C VAL A 52 -7.66 -1.99 11.67
N GLY A 53 -8.74 -2.09 10.89
CA GLY A 53 -10.09 -1.70 11.30
C GLY A 53 -10.53 -2.35 12.61
N GLN A 54 -10.41 -3.68 12.70
CA GLN A 54 -10.74 -4.44 13.91
C GLN A 54 -9.94 -3.98 15.14
N ARG A 55 -8.67 -3.62 14.96
CA ARG A 55 -7.81 -3.14 16.06
C ARG A 55 -8.13 -1.72 16.51
N ILE A 56 -8.54 -0.86 15.57
CA ILE A 56 -9.05 0.47 15.87
C ILE A 56 -10.33 0.36 16.70
N GLU A 57 -11.28 -0.49 16.28
CA GLU A 57 -12.52 -0.77 17.02
C GLU A 57 -12.24 -1.38 18.40
N GLY A 58 -11.29 -2.31 18.46
CA GLY A 58 -10.81 -2.95 19.68
C GLY A 58 -9.95 -2.05 20.59
N ARG A 59 -9.82 -0.76 20.29
CA ARG A 59 -9.05 0.23 21.07
C ARG A 59 -7.59 -0.17 21.32
N GLN A 60 -6.96 -0.84 20.37
CA GLN A 60 -5.56 -1.23 20.44
C GLN A 60 -4.60 -0.11 19.98
N PHE A 61 -5.15 0.99 19.48
CA PHE A 61 -4.43 2.23 19.17
C PHE A 61 -4.67 3.28 20.26
N PRO A 62 -3.61 3.98 20.74
CA PRO A 62 -3.75 5.03 21.75
C PRO A 62 -4.64 6.18 21.29
N ASP A 63 -4.55 6.53 20.01
CA ASP A 63 -5.39 7.54 19.37
C ASP A 63 -6.05 6.92 18.11
N PRO A 64 -7.29 6.40 18.23
CA PRO A 64 -8.03 5.83 17.11
C PRO A 64 -8.20 6.79 15.92
N ARG A 65 -8.23 8.11 16.18
CA ARG A 65 -8.35 9.11 15.11
C ARG A 65 -7.08 9.19 14.27
N ARG A 66 -5.89 9.13 14.90
CA ARG A 66 -4.61 9.11 14.19
C ARG A 66 -4.47 7.85 13.34
N ALA A 67 -4.71 6.69 13.95
CA ALA A 67 -4.66 5.40 13.25
C ALA A 67 -5.64 5.35 12.06
N THR A 68 -6.90 5.77 12.26
CA THR A 68 -7.91 5.84 11.18
C THR A 68 -7.49 6.79 10.06
N THR A 69 -6.98 7.98 10.41
CA THR A 69 -6.58 8.96 9.40
C THR A 69 -5.42 8.43 8.55
N LEU A 70 -4.39 7.85 9.19
CA LEU A 70 -3.26 7.28 8.47
C LEU A 70 -3.69 6.11 7.59
N ASP A 71 -4.48 5.17 8.10
CA ASP A 71 -4.96 4.00 7.36
C ASP A 71 -5.78 4.40 6.13
N VAL A 72 -6.76 5.29 6.30
CA VAL A 72 -7.59 5.77 5.20
C VAL A 72 -6.76 6.52 4.16
N VAL A 73 -5.92 7.47 4.56
CA VAL A 73 -5.09 8.23 3.61
C VAL A 73 -4.14 7.30 2.85
N PHE A 74 -3.57 6.31 3.54
CA PHE A 74 -2.70 5.33 2.92
C PHE A 74 -3.46 4.52 1.86
N ALA A 75 -4.65 4.01 2.20
CA ALA A 75 -5.45 3.24 1.28
C ALA A 75 -5.98 4.05 0.09
N GLU A 76 -6.34 5.31 0.31
CA GLU A 76 -6.77 6.20 -0.77
C GLU A 76 -5.67 6.42 -1.82
N ARG A 77 -4.38 6.32 -1.47
CA ARG A 77 -3.30 6.41 -2.46
C ARG A 77 -3.30 5.24 -3.43
N TYR A 78 -3.46 4.02 -2.92
CA TYR A 78 -3.62 2.83 -3.76
C TYR A 78 -4.89 2.94 -4.62
N LEU A 79 -6.02 3.29 -4.01
CA LEU A 79 -7.29 3.39 -4.73
C LEU A 79 -7.27 4.51 -5.78
N ALA A 80 -6.54 5.60 -5.55
CA ALA A 80 -6.32 6.66 -6.53
C ALA A 80 -5.47 6.16 -7.71
N ALA A 81 -4.45 5.33 -7.47
CA ALA A 81 -3.67 4.72 -8.55
C ALA A 81 -4.52 3.77 -9.41
N VAL A 82 -5.41 2.98 -8.78
CA VAL A 82 -6.39 2.13 -9.48
C VAL A 82 -7.37 2.98 -10.29
N GLY A 83 -7.94 4.01 -9.68
CA GLY A 83 -8.88 4.93 -10.34
C GLY A 83 -8.26 5.64 -11.54
N ALA A 84 -7.03 6.14 -11.39
CA ALA A 84 -6.30 6.79 -12.48
C ALA A 84 -6.19 5.88 -13.72
N VAL A 85 -5.83 4.61 -13.52
CA VAL A 85 -5.73 3.64 -14.63
C VAL A 85 -7.10 3.35 -15.25
N ALA A 86 -8.15 3.20 -14.43
CA ALA A 86 -9.50 2.97 -14.93
C ALA A 86 -10.02 4.13 -15.79
N ASP A 87 -9.62 5.35 -15.45
CA ASP A 87 -9.96 6.58 -16.18
C ASP A 87 -9.01 6.86 -17.37
N GLY A 88 -8.09 5.94 -17.69
CA GLY A 88 -7.12 6.10 -18.79
C GLY A 88 -5.95 7.04 -18.49
N HIS A 89 -5.79 7.49 -17.25
CA HIS A 89 -4.68 8.32 -16.80
C HIS A 89 -3.46 7.47 -16.42
N ARG A 90 -2.31 8.14 -16.36
CA ARG A 90 -1.04 7.51 -15.98
C ARG A 90 -0.89 7.50 -14.45
N PRO A 91 -0.78 6.33 -13.79
CA PRO A 91 -0.55 6.27 -12.34
C PRO A 91 0.89 6.70 -12.00
N PRO A 92 1.21 6.87 -10.69
CA PRO A 92 2.58 7.06 -10.22
C PRO A 92 3.53 5.99 -10.78
N ALA A 93 4.79 6.36 -11.02
CA ALA A 93 5.79 5.48 -11.64
C ALA A 93 6.00 4.17 -10.88
N CYS A 94 5.86 4.17 -9.56
CA CYS A 94 5.96 3.01 -8.69
C CYS A 94 4.90 1.94 -8.98
N TRP A 95 3.69 2.36 -9.37
CA TRP A 95 2.55 1.47 -9.64
C TRP A 95 2.48 0.98 -11.08
N ARG A 96 3.07 1.72 -12.04
CA ARG A 96 3.02 1.39 -13.47
C ARG A 96 3.41 -0.06 -13.79
N PRO A 97 4.50 -0.63 -13.23
CA PRO A 97 4.89 -1.99 -13.55
C PRO A 97 3.80 -3.01 -13.20
N LEU A 98 3.18 -2.91 -12.03
CA LEU A 98 2.13 -3.85 -11.62
C LEU A 98 0.96 -3.81 -12.61
N PHE A 99 0.49 -2.62 -12.98
CA PHE A 99 -0.60 -2.49 -13.94
C PHE A 99 -0.23 -2.97 -15.35
N GLN A 100 1.01 -2.77 -15.79
CA GLN A 100 1.49 -3.22 -17.10
C GLN A 100 1.59 -4.75 -17.19
N TYR A 101 2.04 -5.41 -16.12
CA TYR A 101 2.25 -6.86 -16.09
C TYR A 101 1.07 -7.65 -15.52
N ARG A 102 -0.02 -7.00 -15.10
CA ARG A 102 -1.14 -7.62 -14.36
C ARG A 102 -1.79 -8.86 -14.97
N HIS A 103 -1.59 -9.11 -16.27
CA HIS A 103 -2.10 -10.29 -16.98
C HIS A 103 -0.98 -11.16 -17.60
N HIS A 104 0.28 -10.91 -17.24
CA HIS A 104 1.41 -11.56 -17.88
C HIS A 104 1.53 -13.02 -17.40
N PRO A 105 1.47 -14.04 -18.29
CA PRO A 105 1.42 -15.45 -17.89
C PRO A 105 2.70 -15.96 -17.23
N GLY A 106 3.84 -15.33 -17.51
CA GLY A 106 5.12 -15.64 -16.89
C GLY A 106 5.37 -14.97 -15.53
N VAL A 107 4.43 -14.20 -14.99
CA VAL A 107 4.58 -13.55 -13.67
C VAL A 107 3.72 -14.29 -12.65
N ARG A 108 4.33 -14.68 -11.52
CA ARG A 108 3.66 -15.47 -10.47
C ARG A 108 2.91 -14.57 -9.48
N PRO A 109 1.88 -15.08 -8.78
CA PRO A 109 1.14 -14.33 -7.76
C PRO A 109 2.04 -13.64 -6.72
N LEU A 110 3.08 -14.33 -6.24
CA LEU A 110 4.04 -13.77 -5.30
C LEU A 110 4.76 -12.52 -5.84
N GLN A 111 5.13 -12.50 -7.12
CA GLN A 111 5.78 -11.33 -7.73
C GLN A 111 4.83 -10.13 -7.79
N PHE A 112 3.54 -10.37 -8.07
CA PHE A 112 2.53 -9.32 -8.04
C PHE A 112 2.32 -8.76 -6.63
N ALA A 113 2.27 -9.64 -5.62
CA ALA A 113 2.20 -9.24 -4.22
C ALA A 113 3.37 -8.34 -3.84
N LEU A 114 4.61 -8.80 -4.07
CA LEU A 114 5.82 -8.05 -3.75
C LEU A 114 5.90 -6.72 -4.52
N ALA A 115 5.52 -6.70 -5.80
CA ALA A 115 5.52 -5.47 -6.59
C ALA A 115 4.52 -4.43 -6.05
N GLY A 116 3.33 -4.88 -5.65
CA GLY A 116 2.34 -4.00 -5.03
C GLY A 116 2.79 -3.49 -3.67
N ILE A 117 3.36 -4.35 -2.81
CA ILE A 117 3.89 -3.93 -1.50
C ILE A 117 5.07 -2.96 -1.69
N ASN A 118 5.96 -3.21 -2.65
CA ASN A 118 7.05 -2.31 -2.99
C ASN A 118 6.55 -0.92 -3.42
N ALA A 119 5.53 -0.84 -4.27
CA ALA A 119 4.96 0.45 -4.67
C ALA A 119 4.30 1.16 -3.49
N HIS A 120 3.51 0.42 -2.70
CA HIS A 120 2.73 0.98 -1.62
C HIS A 120 3.60 1.43 -0.43
N ILE A 121 4.52 0.60 0.02
CA ILE A 121 5.43 0.93 1.13
C ILE A 121 6.52 1.89 0.68
N GLY A 122 7.12 1.63 -0.49
CA GLY A 122 8.28 2.39 -0.97
C GLY A 122 7.97 3.81 -1.48
N HIS A 123 6.70 4.14 -1.70
CA HIS A 123 6.29 5.47 -2.15
C HIS A 123 5.06 5.99 -1.40
N ASP A 124 3.95 5.25 -1.38
CA ASP A 124 2.69 5.78 -0.87
C ASP A 124 2.72 6.03 0.64
N LEU A 125 3.39 5.17 1.41
CA LEU A 125 3.41 5.22 2.87
C LEU A 125 4.04 6.51 3.40
N ALA A 126 5.19 6.91 2.85
CA ALA A 126 5.85 8.16 3.24
C ALA A 126 4.93 9.37 3.01
N LEU A 127 4.25 9.39 1.87
CA LEU A 127 3.35 10.47 1.51
C LEU A 127 2.04 10.43 2.32
N ALA A 128 1.57 9.24 2.69
CA ALA A 128 0.42 9.08 3.58
C ALA A 128 0.67 9.64 4.97
N VAL A 129 1.89 9.45 5.51
CA VAL A 129 2.30 10.06 6.78
C VAL A 129 2.25 11.58 6.70
N ILE A 130 2.75 12.20 5.62
CA ILE A 130 2.71 13.65 5.43
C ILE A 130 1.28 14.18 5.37
N ASP A 131 0.43 13.53 4.58
CA ASP A 131 -0.96 13.96 4.42
C ASP A 131 -1.77 13.76 5.71
N ALA A 132 -1.54 12.66 6.44
CA ALA A 132 -2.12 12.46 7.76
C ALA A 132 -1.68 13.54 8.75
N CYS A 133 -0.39 13.90 8.79
CA CYS A 133 0.12 14.99 9.61
C CYS A 133 -0.58 16.32 9.30
N ARG A 134 -0.77 16.64 8.01
CA ARG A 134 -1.50 17.84 7.56
C ARG A 134 -2.96 17.82 8.01
N LEU A 135 -3.66 16.70 7.87
CA LEU A 135 -5.07 16.55 8.26
C LEU A 135 -5.28 16.61 9.78
N LEU A 136 -4.31 16.13 10.55
CA LEU A 136 -4.36 16.09 12.00
C LEU A 136 -3.81 17.36 12.66
N GLY A 137 -3.06 18.18 11.92
CA GLY A 137 -2.38 19.36 12.45
C GLY A 137 -1.23 18.98 13.40
N CYS A 138 -0.52 17.89 13.11
CA CYS A 138 0.57 17.38 13.95
C CYS A 138 1.86 17.15 13.15
N GLU A 139 2.97 16.97 13.84
CA GLU A 139 4.25 16.58 13.24
C GLU A 139 4.38 15.06 13.15
N PRO A 140 5.26 14.52 12.27
CA PRO A 140 5.47 13.08 12.11
C PRO A 140 5.73 12.35 13.43
N ALA A 141 6.50 12.93 14.36
CA ALA A 141 6.77 12.31 15.66
C ALA A 141 5.49 11.92 16.44
N ALA A 142 4.38 12.63 16.22
CA ALA A 142 3.09 12.30 16.84
C ALA A 142 2.42 11.04 16.25
N LEU A 143 2.83 10.60 15.06
CA LEU A 143 2.33 9.41 14.36
C LEU A 143 3.26 8.19 14.50
N GLU A 144 4.47 8.35 15.04
CA GLU A 144 5.49 7.29 15.09
C GLU A 144 5.00 6.01 15.76
N GLY A 145 4.31 6.16 16.91
CA GLY A 145 3.75 5.02 17.63
C GLY A 145 2.70 4.25 16.84
N ASP A 146 1.81 4.96 16.13
CA ASP A 146 0.77 4.35 15.30
C ASP A 146 1.38 3.70 14.05
N PHE A 147 2.38 4.35 13.44
CA PHE A 147 3.16 3.84 12.31
C PHE A 147 3.85 2.51 12.66
N HIS A 148 4.49 2.40 13.82
CA HIS A 148 5.12 1.17 14.25
C HIS A 148 4.11 0.05 14.53
N ARG A 149 2.95 0.35 15.13
CA ARG A 149 1.89 -0.63 15.39
C ARG A 149 1.27 -1.19 14.11
N VAL A 150 0.94 -0.33 13.15
CA VAL A 150 0.48 -0.75 11.80
C VAL A 150 1.54 -1.61 11.14
N GLY A 151 2.79 -1.24 11.34
CA GLY A 151 3.93 -1.99 10.91
C GLY A 151 4.05 -3.45 11.33
N GLN A 152 3.88 -3.69 12.63
CA GLN A 152 3.90 -5.04 13.21
C GLN A 152 2.73 -5.91 12.70
N LEU A 153 1.71 -5.30 12.09
CA LEU A 153 0.65 -6.03 11.38
C LEU A 153 1.12 -6.45 10.00
N LEU A 154 1.70 -5.51 9.27
CA LEU A 154 2.22 -5.75 7.93
C LEU A 154 3.31 -6.85 7.95
N GLU A 155 4.18 -6.87 8.96
CA GLU A 155 5.25 -7.88 9.10
C GLU A 155 4.69 -9.30 9.25
N ARG A 156 3.66 -9.48 10.08
CA ARG A 156 2.99 -10.79 10.24
C ARG A 156 2.27 -11.22 8.97
N LEU A 157 1.78 -10.27 8.17
CA LEU A 157 1.21 -10.59 6.87
C LEU A 157 2.29 -10.94 5.85
N GLU A 158 3.48 -10.34 5.90
CA GLU A 158 4.60 -10.76 5.05
C GLU A 158 4.94 -12.24 5.27
N GLU A 159 5.03 -12.67 6.53
CA GLU A 159 5.23 -14.08 6.88
C GLU A 159 4.13 -14.96 6.27
N ARG A 160 2.87 -14.56 6.41
CA ARG A 160 1.73 -15.30 5.84
C ARG A 160 1.73 -15.33 4.31
N ILE A 161 2.07 -14.23 3.64
CA ILE A 161 2.18 -14.15 2.17
C ILE A 161 3.27 -15.10 1.69
N ARG A 162 4.39 -15.15 2.42
CA ARG A 162 5.49 -16.07 2.13
C ARG A 162 5.02 -17.52 2.27
N GLU A 163 4.30 -17.86 3.33
CA GLU A 163 3.77 -19.21 3.54
C GLU A 163 2.70 -19.60 2.51
N GLU A 164 1.76 -18.71 2.18
CA GLU A 164 0.63 -19.00 1.29
C GLU A 164 1.02 -19.03 -0.20
N LEU A 165 2.00 -18.22 -0.60
CA LEU A 165 2.37 -18.05 -2.02
C LEU A 165 3.68 -18.75 -2.39
N MET A 166 4.39 -19.36 -1.44
CA MET A 166 5.53 -20.22 -1.76
C MET A 166 5.07 -21.59 -2.26
N PRO A 167 5.75 -22.16 -3.28
CA PRO A 167 5.53 -23.56 -3.63
C PRO A 167 5.89 -24.47 -2.45
N GLY A 168 5.15 -25.58 -2.30
CA GLY A 168 5.42 -26.60 -1.28
C GLY A 168 6.80 -27.27 -1.42
N PRO A 169 7.24 -28.03 -0.40
CA PRO A 169 8.63 -28.50 -0.24
C PRO A 169 9.14 -29.50 -1.29
N ASP A 170 8.40 -29.78 -2.37
CA ASP A 170 8.82 -30.68 -3.45
C ASP A 170 9.73 -30.02 -4.52
N LEU A 171 10.16 -28.77 -4.32
CA LEU A 171 11.24 -28.13 -5.10
C LEU A 171 12.51 -27.99 -4.24
N LEU A 172 13.25 -29.08 -4.08
CA LEU A 172 14.59 -29.05 -3.49
C LEU A 172 15.68 -28.81 -4.57
N GLU A 173 16.59 -27.89 -4.26
CA GLU A 173 18.00 -27.79 -4.72
C GLU A 173 18.37 -27.09 -6.04
N ILE A 174 17.65 -26.03 -6.41
CA ILE A 174 18.27 -24.88 -7.11
C ILE A 174 17.76 -23.65 -6.37
N ILE A 175 18.60 -22.64 -6.12
CA ILE A 175 18.09 -21.41 -5.50
C ILE A 175 17.12 -20.76 -6.47
N ASP A 176 15.83 -21.05 -6.31
CA ASP A 176 14.74 -20.52 -7.11
C ASP A 176 14.85 -18.99 -7.07
N PRO A 177 14.87 -18.30 -8.22
CA PRO A 177 14.83 -16.84 -8.28
C PRO A 177 13.79 -16.22 -7.33
N LEU A 178 12.66 -16.90 -7.08
CA LEU A 178 11.67 -16.45 -6.09
C LEU A 178 12.18 -16.52 -4.65
N THR A 179 12.84 -17.61 -4.25
CA THR A 179 13.43 -17.75 -2.91
C THR A 179 14.50 -16.68 -2.65
N HIS A 180 15.34 -16.37 -3.64
CA HIS A 180 16.27 -15.25 -3.54
C HIS A 180 15.57 -13.90 -3.45
N LEU A 181 14.54 -13.68 -4.27
CA LEU A 181 13.76 -12.43 -4.29
C LEU A 181 13.14 -12.15 -2.92
N ILE A 182 12.48 -13.16 -2.34
CA ILE A 182 11.89 -13.11 -1.00
C ILE A 182 12.97 -12.84 0.05
N GLY A 183 14.09 -13.58 0.02
CA GLY A 183 15.16 -13.40 1.00
C GLY A 183 15.82 -12.02 0.93
N SER A 184 15.80 -11.38 -0.23
CA SER A 184 16.38 -10.05 -0.44
C SER A 184 15.43 -8.90 -0.08
N TRP A 185 14.13 -9.16 0.00
CA TRP A 185 13.11 -8.16 0.29
C TRP A 185 12.73 -8.19 1.77
N SER A 186 12.69 -7.02 2.41
CA SER A 186 12.39 -6.89 3.85
C SER A 186 11.41 -5.74 4.05
N LEU A 187 10.19 -6.06 4.51
CA LEU A 187 9.18 -5.06 4.79
C LEU A 187 9.62 -4.10 5.90
N GLU A 188 10.26 -4.61 6.95
CA GLU A 188 10.82 -3.80 8.05
C GLU A 188 11.72 -2.71 7.49
N ARG A 189 12.72 -3.09 6.67
CA ARG A 189 13.64 -2.12 6.06
C ARG A 189 12.94 -1.16 5.11
N ALA A 190 11.96 -1.63 4.34
CA ALA A 190 11.17 -0.77 3.45
C ALA A 190 10.36 0.26 4.25
N ARG A 191 9.82 -0.13 5.42
CA ARG A 191 9.10 0.77 6.31
C ARG A 191 10.01 1.78 7.01
N ASP A 192 11.19 1.37 7.46
CA ASP A 192 12.18 2.30 8.03
C ASP A 192 12.62 3.36 7.01
N ALA A 193 12.79 2.94 5.75
CA ALA A 193 13.06 3.84 4.64
C ALA A 193 11.87 4.80 4.40
N ALA A 194 10.62 4.30 4.43
CA ALA A 194 9.42 5.13 4.30
C ALA A 194 9.28 6.15 5.45
N TRP A 195 9.60 5.75 6.69
CA TRP A 195 9.61 6.65 7.84
C TRP A 195 10.65 7.76 7.67
N SER A 196 11.86 7.39 7.26
CA SER A 196 12.95 8.33 7.00
C SER A 196 12.58 9.31 5.87
N ALA A 197 12.00 8.80 4.79
CA ALA A 197 11.48 9.59 3.69
C ALA A 197 10.38 10.58 4.12
N ALA A 198 9.43 10.15 4.98
CA ALA A 198 8.42 11.04 5.54
C ALA A 198 9.07 12.17 6.35
N ARG A 199 10.07 11.88 7.19
CA ARG A 199 10.78 12.91 7.95
C ARG A 199 11.54 13.89 7.06
N ILE A 200 12.18 13.41 5.99
CA ILE A 200 12.86 14.26 5.00
C ILE A 200 11.84 15.16 4.30
N LEU A 201 10.76 14.59 3.74
CA LEU A 201 9.71 15.35 3.06
C LEU A 201 9.06 16.39 3.98
N TRP A 202 8.82 16.03 5.23
CA TRP A 202 8.29 16.98 6.23
C TRP A 202 9.26 18.13 6.46
N SER A 203 10.56 17.86 6.51
CA SER A 203 11.59 18.89 6.70
C SER A 203 11.74 19.79 5.47
N LEU A 204 11.51 19.24 4.27
CA LEU A 204 11.51 19.97 3.00
C LEU A 204 10.18 20.70 2.70
N ARG A 205 9.20 20.69 3.60
CA ARG A 205 7.85 21.24 3.33
C ARG A 205 7.82 22.72 2.93
N GLU A 206 8.79 23.51 3.41
CA GLU A 206 8.96 24.93 3.05
C GLU A 206 9.81 25.13 1.77
N GLN A 207 10.24 24.03 1.15
CA GLN A 207 11.06 24.00 -0.07
C GLN A 207 10.37 23.11 -1.13
N PRO A 208 9.26 23.57 -1.73
CA PRO A 208 8.38 22.73 -2.53
C PRO A 208 9.06 22.09 -3.75
N VAL A 209 10.03 22.77 -4.37
CA VAL A 209 10.81 22.22 -5.48
C VAL A 209 11.64 21.01 -5.04
N LEU A 210 12.36 21.12 -3.93
CA LEU A 210 13.18 20.01 -3.40
C LEU A 210 12.33 18.85 -2.88
N ALA A 211 11.19 19.17 -2.25
CA ALA A 211 10.24 18.14 -1.82
C ALA A 211 9.68 17.36 -3.01
N GLU A 212 9.40 18.04 -4.11
CA GLU A 212 8.90 17.42 -5.33
C GLU A 212 9.97 16.57 -6.03
N GLU A 213 11.20 17.07 -6.19
CA GLU A 213 12.32 16.29 -6.73
C GLU A 213 12.57 15.02 -5.92
N PHE A 214 12.52 15.11 -4.58
CA PHE A 214 12.67 13.96 -3.71
C PHE A 214 11.51 12.95 -3.90
N ARG A 215 10.26 13.44 -4.01
CA ARG A 215 9.08 12.61 -4.27
C ARG A 215 9.18 11.87 -5.60
N GLU A 216 9.58 12.57 -6.66
CA GLU A 216 9.78 11.98 -7.99
C GLU A 216 10.91 10.94 -7.98
N GLY A 217 12.00 11.22 -7.26
CA GLY A 217 13.11 10.28 -7.08
C GLY A 217 12.69 8.99 -6.39
N MET A 218 11.88 9.08 -5.33
CA MET A 218 11.30 7.91 -4.68
C MET A 218 10.35 7.14 -5.59
N ASP A 219 9.44 7.83 -6.29
CA ASP A 219 8.47 7.23 -7.22
C ASP A 219 9.20 6.45 -8.33
N ALA A 220 10.21 7.06 -8.94
CA ALA A 220 11.02 6.45 -9.98
C ALA A 220 11.83 5.25 -9.47
N SER A 221 12.43 5.36 -8.28
CA SER A 221 13.23 4.29 -7.66
C SER A 221 12.37 3.07 -7.31
N ALA A 222 11.23 3.28 -6.65
CA ALA A 222 10.27 2.21 -6.35
C ALA A 222 9.74 1.57 -7.64
N GLY A 223 9.48 2.37 -8.69
CA GLY A 223 9.08 1.86 -10.01
C GLY A 223 10.16 1.04 -10.71
N LEU A 224 11.44 1.36 -10.52
CA LEU A 224 12.55 0.55 -11.03
C LEU A 224 12.60 -0.82 -10.36
N VAL A 225 12.50 -0.86 -9.02
CA VAL A 225 12.44 -2.13 -8.28
C VAL A 225 11.23 -2.95 -8.70
N GLY A 226 10.06 -2.32 -8.86
CA GLY A 226 8.84 -2.99 -9.32
C GLY A 226 9.01 -3.69 -10.67
N ARG A 227 9.79 -3.12 -11.61
CA ARG A 227 10.10 -3.78 -12.88
C ARG A 227 10.97 -5.03 -12.71
N TYR A 228 11.94 -5.00 -11.80
CA TYR A 228 12.77 -6.16 -11.51
C TYR A 228 11.97 -7.28 -10.81
N LEU A 229 11.12 -6.92 -9.84
CA LEU A 229 10.24 -7.87 -9.14
C LEU A 229 9.32 -8.63 -10.10
N LEU A 230 8.88 -7.99 -11.17
CA LEU A 230 7.96 -8.55 -12.16
C LEU A 230 8.67 -9.22 -13.36
N THR A 231 9.96 -9.53 -13.23
CA THR A 231 10.71 -10.27 -14.27
C THR A 231 10.05 -11.63 -14.51
N PRO A 232 9.54 -11.92 -15.72
CA PRO A 232 8.85 -13.18 -15.95
C PRO A 232 9.77 -14.39 -15.76
N LEU A 233 9.28 -15.38 -15.02
CA LEU A 233 9.92 -16.68 -14.81
C LEU A 233 9.26 -17.67 -15.78
N ARG A 234 10.01 -18.13 -16.78
CA ARG A 234 9.52 -19.05 -17.80
C ARG A 234 9.00 -20.34 -17.19
#